data_AF-A0A839LC35-F1
#
_entry.id   AF-A0A839LC35-F1
#
_cell.length_a   1.000
_cell.length_b   1.000
_cell.length_c   1.000
_cell.angle_alpha   90.00
_cell.angle_beta   90.00
_cell.angle_gamma   90.00
#
_symmetry.space_group_name_H-M   'P 1'
#
loop_
_entity.id
_entity.type
_entity.pdbx_description
1 polymer ?
#
loop_
_entity_poly.entity_id
_entity_poly.type
_entity_poly.pdbx_seq_one_letter_code
_entity_poly.pdbx_strand_id
1 'polypeptide(L)' 'MTTMTLTFTGTPGQARKALVELLQRYRSAYFVERSSQEYLVTADERTAHELAAQAQWSVRPAPEPVR' A
#
# COMPACT_ATOMS: atom_id res chain seq x y z
N MET A 1 -4.24 -11.14 -8.57
CA MET A 1 -4.29 -10.21 -7.42
C MET A 1 -3.18 -10.62 -6.48
N THR A 2 -2.48 -9.66 -5.90
CA THR A 2 -1.38 -9.86 -4.96
C THR A 2 -1.61 -9.02 -3.71
N THR A 3 -1.15 -9.52 -2.57
CA THR A 3 -1.24 -8.84 -1.28
C THR A 3 0.16 -8.42 -0.84
N MET A 4 0.28 -7.17 -0.42
CA MET A 4 1.54 -6.57 0.01
C MET A 4 1.31 -5.66 1.21
N THR A 5 2.34 -5.44 2.00
CA THR A 5 2.38 -4.38 3.01
C THR A 5 2.94 -3.11 2.39
N LEU A 6 2.19 -2.02 2.52
CA LEU A 6 2.54 -0.69 2.09
C LEU A 6 2.81 0.17 3.33
N THR A 7 4.05 0.62 3.50
CA THR A 7 4.47 1.45 4.62
C THR A 7 4.77 2.87 4.14
N PHE A 8 4.12 3.88 4.71
CA PHE A 8 4.40 5.27 4.42
C PHE A 8 5.73 5.70 5.05
N THR A 9 6.64 6.27 4.26
CA THR A 9 7.99 6.64 4.73
C THR A 9 8.08 8.10 5.19
N GLY A 10 7.03 8.90 4.97
CA GLY A 10 6.97 10.31 5.39
C GLY A 10 6.45 10.51 6.81
N THR A 11 6.09 11.76 7.14
CA THR A 11 5.57 12.09 8.47
C THR A 11 4.18 11.44 8.71
N PRO A 12 3.88 10.93 9.92
CA PRO A 12 2.62 10.23 10.18
C PRO A 12 1.37 11.05 9.87
N GLY A 13 1.42 12.37 10.07
CA GLY A 13 0.30 13.28 9.76
C GLY A 13 -0.02 13.38 8.26
N GLN A 14 0.90 12.97 7.39
CA GLN A 14 0.71 12.99 5.93
C GLN A 14 0.28 11.63 5.36
N ALA A 15 0.46 10.53 6.11
CA ALA A 15 0.18 9.17 5.64
C ALA A 15 -1.27 9.02 5.18
N ARG A 16 -2.22 9.53 5.97
CA ARG A 16 -3.65 9.46 5.63
C ARG A 16 -4.01 10.27 4.38
N LYS A 17 -3.38 11.44 4.19
CA LYS A 17 -3.59 12.24 2.98
C LYS A 17 -3.05 11.52 1.74
N ALA A 18 -1.83 10.99 1.82
CA ALA A 18 -1.23 10.21 0.74
C ALA A 18 -2.07 8.96 0.42
N LEU A 19 -2.63 8.28 1.43
CA LEU A 19 -3.52 7.15 1.22
C LEU A 19 -4.80 7.53 0.46
N VAL A 20 -5.41 8.68 0.80
CA VAL A 20 -6.60 9.16 0.09
C VAL A 20 -6.31 9.39 -1.40
N GLU A 21 -5.13 9.93 -1.73
CA GLU A 21 -4.69 10.08 -3.13
C GLU A 21 -4.57 8.72 -3.84
N LEU A 22 -4.04 7.70 -3.16
CA LEU A 22 -3.97 6.34 -3.71
C LEU A 22 -5.36 5.74 -3.93
N LEU A 23 -6.29 5.88 -2.98
CA LEU A 23 -7.66 5.36 -3.10
C LEU A 23 -8.42 5.99 -4.29
N GLN A 24 -8.17 7.26 -4.58
CA GLN A 24 -8.77 7.93 -5.73
C GLN A 24 -8.18 7.45 -7.07
N ARG A 25 -6.88 7.18 -7.10
CA ARG A 25 -6.15 6.74 -8.30
C ARG A 25 -6.35 5.26 -8.61
N TYR A 26 -6.35 4.41 -7.59
CA TYR A 26 -6.37 2.94 -7.69
C TYR A 26 -7.66 2.37 -7.13
N ARG A 27 -8.79 2.61 -7.81
CA ARG A 27 -10.12 2.19 -7.35
C ARG A 27 -10.30 0.67 -7.23
N SER A 28 -9.48 -0.11 -7.94
CA SER A 28 -9.50 -1.57 -7.90
C SER A 28 -8.63 -2.18 -6.79
N ALA A 29 -7.88 -1.35 -6.05
CA ALA A 29 -7.05 -1.79 -4.95
C ALA A 29 -7.78 -1.66 -3.61
N TYR A 30 -7.60 -2.66 -2.75
CA TYR A 30 -8.18 -2.71 -1.41
C TYR A 30 -7.10 -2.43 -0.37
N PHE A 31 -7.33 -1.46 0.50
CA PHE A 31 -6.37 -1.02 1.52
C PHE A 31 -6.96 -1.25 2.91
N VAL A 32 -6.21 -1.92 3.79
CA VAL A 32 -6.58 -2.16 5.19
C VAL A 32 -5.52 -1.55 6.08
N GLU A 33 -5.90 -0.59 6.92
CA GLU A 33 -5.00 0.03 7.89
C GLU A 33 -4.59 -0.97 8.98
N ARG A 34 -3.28 -1.16 9.15
CA ARG A 34 -2.65 -1.98 10.21
C ARG A 34 -2.10 -1.09 11.32
N SER A 35 -1.57 0.07 10.95
CA SER A 35 -1.13 1.14 11.85
C SER A 35 -1.20 2.49 11.13
N SER A 36 -0.90 3.58 11.84
CA SER A 36 -0.93 4.95 11.29
C SER A 36 -0.02 5.19 10.07
N GLN A 37 0.88 4.27 9.76
CA GLN A 37 1.78 4.34 8.60
C GLN A 37 1.82 3.03 7.80
N GLU A 38 1.14 1.98 8.23
CA GLU A 38 1.23 0.66 7.61
C GLU A 38 -0.14 0.18 7.14
N TYR A 39 -0.22 -0.24 5.89
CA TYR A 39 -1.44 -0.66 5.23
C TYR A 39 -1.21 -2.01 4.54
N LEU A 40 -2.12 -2.95 4.74
CA LEU A 40 -2.18 -4.15 3.91
C LEU A 40 -2.95 -3.81 2.64
N VAL A 41 -2.35 -4.05 1.48
CA VAL A 41 -2.91 -3.68 0.17
C VAL A 41 -3.08 -4.93 -0.68
N THR A 42 -4.27 -5.13 -1.21
CA THR A 42 -4.54 -6.16 -2.22
C THR A 42 -4.88 -5.48 -3.54
N ALA A 43 -4.10 -5.74 -4.58
CA ALA A 43 -4.26 -5.11 -5.89
C ALA A 43 -3.88 -6.07 -7.02
N ASP A 44 -4.09 -5.66 -8.27
CA ASP A 44 -3.46 -6.33 -9.42
C ASP A 44 -1.95 -6.05 -9.48
N GLU A 45 -1.23 -6.87 -10.27
CA GLU A 45 0.23 -6.77 -10.38
C GLU A 45 0.69 -5.42 -10.93
N ARG A 46 -0.06 -4.83 -11.87
CA ARG A 46 0.25 -3.51 -12.42
C ARG A 46 0.20 -2.44 -11.33
N THR A 47 -0.88 -2.41 -10.56
CA THR A 47 -1.06 -1.48 -9.45
C THR A 47 -0.01 -1.71 -8.37
N ALA A 48 0.33 -2.97 -8.08
CA ALA A 48 1.43 -3.32 -7.16
C ALA A 48 2.77 -2.72 -7.60
N HIS A 49 3.11 -2.85 -8.88
CA HIS A 49 4.32 -2.27 -9.46
C HIS A 49 4.29 -0.73 -9.41
N GLU A 50 3.14 -0.12 -9.72
CA GLU A 50 2.98 1.34 -9.66
C GLU A 50 3.08 1.87 -8.21
N LEU A 51 2.59 1.13 -7.22
CA LEU A 51 2.75 1.45 -5.79
C LEU A 51 4.20 1.34 -5.34
N ALA A 52 4.91 0.28 -5.75
CA ALA A 52 6.32 0.07 -5.42
C ALA A 52 7.26 1.13 -6.03
N ALA A 53 6.83 1.78 -7.11
CA ALA A 53 7.59 2.85 -7.75
C ALA A 53 7.46 4.22 -7.04
N GLN A 54 6.60 4.36 -6.04
CA GLN A 54 6.37 5.66 -5.38
C GLN A 54 7.38 5.92 -4.26
N ALA A 55 8.11 7.02 -4.35
CA ALA A 55 9.17 7.38 -3.39
C ALA A 55 8.71 7.50 -1.92
N GLN A 56 7.45 7.86 -1.70
CA GLN A 56 6.87 8.06 -0.37
C GLN A 56 6.33 6.76 0.27
N TRP A 57 6.45 5.63 -0.42
CA TRP A 57 5.94 4.34 0.01
C TRP A 57 6.99 3.24 -0.09
N SER A 58 7.11 2.44 0.96
CA SER A 58 7.88 1.20 0.95
C SER A 58 6.92 0.03 0.80
N VAL A 59 7.20 -0.85 -0.16
CA VAL A 59 6.39 -2.04 -0.42
C VAL A 59 7.15 -3.27 0.05
N ARG A 60 6.49 -4.11 0.85
CA ARG A 60 6.97 -5.44 1.20
C ARG A 60 5.94 -6.47 0.75
N PRO A 61 6.30 -7.52 -0.01
CA PRO A 61 5.36 -8.60 -0.30
C PRO A 61 4.85 -9.20 1.00
N ALA A 62 3.56 -9.54 1.07
CA ALA A 62 3.04 -10.27 2.21
C ALA A 62 3.80 -11.60 2.32
N PRO A 63 4.14 -12.07 3.54
CA PRO A 63 4.71 -13.39 3.70
C PRO A 63 3.75 -14.39 3.06
N GLU A 64 4.26 -15.25 2.18
CA GLU A 64 3.47 -16.36 1.66
C GLU A 64 2.92 -17.14 2.87
N PRO A 65 1.62 -17.47 2.90
CA PRO A 65 1.08 -18.26 3.99
C PRO A 65 1.86 -19.57 4.01
N VAL A 66 2.63 -19.76 5.08
CA VAL A 66 3.34 -21.00 5.36
C VAL A 66 2.27 -22.09 5.40
N ARG A 67 2.25 -22.97 4.39
CA ARG A 67 1.34 -24.10 4.31
C ARG A 67 1.68 -25.16 5.34
#